data_AF-A0A1F3N9F2-F1
#
_entry.id   AF-A0A1F3N9F2-F1
#
_cell.length_a   1.000
_cell.length_b   1.000
_cell.length_c   1.000
_cell.angle_alpha   90.00
_cell.angle_beta   90.00
_cell.angle_gamma   90.00
#
_symmetry.space_group_name_H-M   'P 1'
#
loop_
_entity.id
_entity.type
_entity.pdbx_description
1 polymer ?
#
loop_
_entity_poly.entity_id
_entity_poly.type
_entity_poly.pdbx_seq_one_letter_code
_entity_poly.pdbx_strand_id
1 'polypeptide(L)'
;MNKVILIILISVAINGCKNNDNQEKRVPVAKAGNEILYYDEIPALVTEGITPNDSTAAIRNYINKWAKRELMFQQAKANLPADQRIDIEKQLEETRLNLIVYEYQRMMMLQKMDTIISREELENYYSVNQNNFVLTSNIIKALFIKLPVETPGLNRIKSLARSNKQKDFQELESLCFQFAEKFDDFNEEWITMDRLSLEMKEEISNQENFLKRTSFYETSDSISVCLVTINDYRLRGTLSPFEYVRDDIKRIIWNNRRIRFIQDLENGIYNEALKENGFKIY
;
A
#
# COMPACT_ATOMS: atom_id res chain seq x y z
N MET A 1 -37.29 -5.97 76.43
CA MET A 1 -36.47 -4.94 75.76
C MET A 1 -35.12 -5.41 75.21
N ASN A 2 -34.64 -6.64 75.48
CA ASN A 2 -33.33 -7.10 75.00
C ASN A 2 -33.32 -7.83 73.64
N LYS A 3 -34.46 -7.99 72.95
CA LYS A 3 -34.53 -8.60 71.61
C LYS A 3 -34.61 -7.58 70.45
N VAL A 4 -34.96 -6.33 70.75
CA VAL A 4 -35.05 -5.25 69.74
C VAL A 4 -33.66 -4.63 69.48
N ILE A 5 -32.80 -4.58 70.49
CA ILE A 5 -31.42 -4.08 70.37
C ILE A 5 -30.54 -5.02 69.51
N LEU A 6 -30.80 -6.33 69.54
CA LEU A 6 -30.05 -7.31 68.74
C LEU A 6 -30.41 -7.22 67.23
N ILE A 7 -31.62 -6.78 66.89
CA ILE A 7 -32.09 -6.65 65.50
C ILE A 7 -31.57 -5.34 64.88
N ILE A 8 -31.40 -4.28 65.68
CA ILE A 8 -30.83 -3.00 65.21
C ILE A 8 -29.32 -3.12 64.96
N LEU A 9 -28.59 -3.92 65.76
CA LEU A 9 -27.14 -4.09 65.61
C LEU A 9 -26.74 -4.93 64.38
N ILE A 10 -27.65 -5.77 63.85
CA ILE A 10 -27.41 -6.57 62.64
C ILE A 10 -27.74 -5.81 61.34
N SER A 11 -28.57 -4.77 61.41
CA SER A 11 -28.96 -3.97 60.23
C SER A 11 -27.90 -2.95 59.77
N VAL A 12 -26.92 -2.60 60.63
CA VAL A 12 -25.90 -1.58 60.32
C VAL A 12 -24.62 -2.18 59.71
N ALA A 13 -24.45 -3.51 59.69
CA ALA A 13 -23.25 -4.16 59.18
C ALA A 13 -23.25 -4.50 57.68
N ILE A 14 -24.32 -4.20 56.93
CA ILE A 14 -24.48 -4.66 55.53
C ILE A 14 -24.33 -3.52 54.49
N ASN A 15 -24.06 -2.28 54.91
CA ASN A 15 -23.69 -1.20 53.98
C ASN A 15 -22.16 -1.00 53.92
N GLY A 16 -21.42 -2.11 53.82
CA GLY A 16 -19.99 -2.12 53.53
C GLY A 16 -19.74 -2.32 52.04
N CYS A 17 -19.34 -1.24 51.37
CA CYS A 17 -18.63 -1.19 50.08
C CYS A 17 -19.13 -2.11 48.95
N LYS A 18 -20.01 -1.57 48.11
CA LYS A 18 -20.18 -2.06 46.74
C LYS A 18 -19.03 -1.50 45.88
N ASN A 19 -17.83 -2.06 46.03
CA ASN A 19 -16.74 -1.82 45.10
C ASN A 19 -17.04 -2.62 43.83
N ASN A 20 -17.26 -1.89 42.73
CA ASN A 20 -17.51 -2.43 41.41
C ASN A 20 -16.20 -2.96 40.81
N ASP A 21 -15.70 -4.09 41.30
CA ASP A 21 -14.39 -4.68 40.93
C ASP A 21 -14.55 -5.74 39.81
N ASN A 22 -15.29 -5.37 38.75
CA ASN A 22 -15.43 -6.15 37.52
C ASN A 22 -14.70 -5.49 36.34
N GLN A 23 -13.54 -4.91 36.61
CA GLN A 23 -12.53 -4.68 35.57
C GLN A 23 -11.47 -5.77 35.74
N GLU A 24 -11.13 -6.49 34.66
CA GLU A 24 -9.94 -7.33 34.65
C GLU A 24 -8.79 -6.53 35.26
N LYS A 25 -8.11 -7.07 36.28
CA LYS A 25 -7.04 -6.36 36.99
C LYS A 25 -5.86 -6.18 36.05
N ARG A 26 -5.88 -5.10 35.26
CA ARG A 26 -4.80 -4.67 34.38
C ARG A 26 -3.50 -4.62 35.21
N VAL A 27 -2.42 -5.18 34.67
CA VAL A 27 -1.15 -5.27 35.40
C VAL A 27 -0.40 -3.93 35.28
N PRO A 28 -0.20 -3.17 36.37
CA PRO A 28 0.55 -1.92 36.30
C PRO A 28 2.05 -2.21 36.15
N VAL A 29 2.72 -1.49 35.24
CA VAL A 29 4.16 -1.66 34.96
C VAL A 29 5.00 -0.44 35.31
N ALA A 30 4.41 0.76 35.32
CA ALA A 30 5.08 2.00 35.70
C ALA A 30 4.08 3.10 36.08
N LYS A 31 4.56 4.13 36.79
CA LYS A 31 3.79 5.34 37.12
C LYS A 31 4.63 6.58 36.83
N ALA A 32 4.06 7.58 36.17
CA ALA A 32 4.70 8.84 35.82
C ALA A 32 3.79 10.02 36.18
N GLY A 33 4.08 10.66 37.31
CA GLY A 33 3.17 11.68 37.88
C GLY A 33 1.85 11.05 38.30
N ASN A 34 0.76 11.48 37.66
CA ASN A 34 -0.60 10.99 37.96
C ASN A 34 -1.04 9.81 37.07
N GLU A 35 -0.32 9.52 35.98
CA GLU A 35 -0.67 8.46 35.03
C GLU A 35 0.02 7.13 35.36
N ILE A 36 -0.68 6.03 35.10
CA ILE A 36 -0.20 4.65 35.29
C ILE A 36 -0.14 3.98 33.92
N LEU A 37 1.01 3.41 33.57
CA LEU A 37 1.16 2.54 32.41
C LEU A 37 0.83 1.11 32.81
N TYR A 38 -0.03 0.48 32.04
CA TYR A 38 -0.39 -0.93 32.19
C TYR A 38 0.29 -1.80 31.13
N TYR A 39 0.44 -3.08 31.43
CA TYR A 39 1.14 -4.04 30.58
C TYR A 39 0.49 -4.19 29.19
N ASP A 40 -0.84 -4.13 29.11
CA ASP A 40 -1.63 -4.20 27.88
C ASP A 40 -1.49 -2.95 26.98
N GLU A 41 -0.92 -1.86 27.49
CA GLU A 41 -0.62 -0.63 26.73
C GLU A 41 0.78 -0.65 26.09
N ILE A 42 1.55 -1.71 26.33
CA ILE A 42 2.83 -1.92 25.67
C ILE A 42 2.56 -2.55 24.30
N PRO A 43 2.96 -1.92 23.18
CA PRO A 43 2.71 -2.44 21.85
C PRO A 43 3.32 -3.84 21.66
N ALA A 44 2.59 -4.74 21.02
CA ALA A 44 3.03 -6.13 20.78
C ALA A 44 4.39 -6.22 20.05
N LEU A 45 4.71 -5.24 19.20
CA LEU A 45 6.00 -5.13 18.51
C LEU A 45 7.20 -4.97 19.47
N VAL A 46 6.96 -4.49 20.70
CA VAL A 46 8.00 -4.38 21.75
C VAL A 46 8.15 -5.70 22.51
N THR A 47 7.14 -6.58 22.46
CA THR A 47 7.09 -7.84 23.23
C THR A 47 7.37 -9.09 22.39
N GLU A 48 7.19 -9.05 21.07
CA GLU A 48 7.35 -10.21 20.17
C GLU A 48 8.67 -10.14 19.35
N GLY A 49 9.41 -11.25 19.32
CA GLY A 49 10.57 -11.44 18.40
C GLY A 49 11.96 -11.21 19.00
N ILE A 50 12.10 -11.13 20.33
CA ILE A 50 13.35 -10.78 21.00
C ILE A 50 13.75 -11.84 22.04
N THR A 51 15.05 -12.12 22.20
CA THR A 51 15.55 -13.04 23.25
C THR A 51 15.12 -12.57 24.65
N PRO A 52 15.00 -13.46 25.67
CA PRO A 52 14.47 -13.07 26.98
C PRO A 52 15.18 -11.88 27.66
N ASN A 53 16.49 -11.76 27.49
CA ASN A 53 17.27 -10.63 28.02
C ASN A 53 17.05 -9.34 27.25
N ASP A 54 17.02 -9.42 25.92
CA ASP A 54 16.82 -8.27 25.04
C ASP A 54 15.38 -7.74 25.15
N SER A 55 14.40 -8.60 25.44
CA SER A 55 12.98 -8.27 25.65
C SER A 55 12.79 -7.41 26.91
N THR A 56 13.49 -7.75 28.00
CA THR A 56 13.45 -6.97 29.25
C THR A 56 14.04 -5.56 29.06
N ALA A 57 15.13 -5.46 28.29
CA ALA A 57 15.75 -4.16 27.98
C ALA A 57 14.85 -3.30 27.06
N ALA A 58 14.20 -3.90 26.06
CA ALA A 58 13.26 -3.23 25.17
C ALA A 58 12.04 -2.68 25.92
N ILE A 59 11.43 -3.50 26.79
CA ILE A 59 10.30 -3.10 27.64
C ILE A 59 10.71 -1.96 28.57
N ARG A 60 11.86 -2.08 29.26
CA ARG A 60 12.37 -1.02 30.14
C ARG A 60 12.62 0.28 29.36
N ASN A 61 13.15 0.20 28.15
CA ASN A 61 13.36 1.37 27.29
C ASN A 61 12.04 2.02 26.87
N TYR A 62 11.02 1.23 26.53
CA TYR A 62 9.68 1.74 26.23
C TYR A 62 9.08 2.47 27.44
N ILE A 63 9.09 1.82 28.62
CA ILE A 63 8.60 2.41 29.88
C ILE A 63 9.31 3.75 30.16
N ASN A 64 10.63 3.79 30.01
CA ASN A 64 11.39 5.02 30.23
C ASN A 64 11.03 6.14 29.23
N LYS A 65 10.82 5.81 27.95
CA LYS A 65 10.38 6.78 26.93
C LYS A 65 8.97 7.28 27.22
N TRP A 66 8.05 6.39 27.56
CA TRP A 66 6.70 6.72 27.98
C TRP A 66 6.71 7.67 29.17
N ALA A 67 7.44 7.34 30.23
CA ALA A 67 7.50 8.15 31.46
C ALA A 67 8.07 9.56 31.19
N LYS A 68 9.13 9.66 30.38
CA LYS A 68 9.69 10.97 29.98
C LYS A 68 8.67 11.82 29.22
N ARG A 69 7.96 11.21 28.26
CA ARG A 69 6.93 11.89 27.47
C ARG A 69 5.78 12.36 28.36
N GLU A 70 5.33 11.51 29.28
CA GLU A 70 4.22 11.79 30.18
C GLU A 70 4.53 12.92 31.16
N LEU A 71 5.69 12.86 31.82
CA LEU A 71 6.15 13.94 32.71
C LEU A 71 6.32 15.27 31.96
N MET A 72 6.85 15.23 30.72
CA MET A 72 6.97 16.42 29.87
C MET A 72 5.59 16.97 29.48
N PHE A 73 4.65 16.10 29.12
CA PHE A 73 3.28 16.49 28.78
C PHE A 73 2.57 17.18 29.96
N GLN A 74 2.72 16.64 31.17
CA GLN A 74 2.18 17.26 32.39
C GLN A 74 2.78 18.65 32.63
N GLN A 75 4.10 18.79 32.46
CA GLN A 75 4.76 20.11 32.56
C GLN A 75 4.28 21.07 31.46
N ALA A 76 4.16 20.61 30.22
CA ALA A 76 3.66 21.43 29.12
C ALA A 76 2.22 21.91 29.40
N LYS A 77 1.33 21.01 29.85
CA LYS A 77 -0.06 21.35 30.18
C LYS A 77 -0.15 22.43 31.27
N ALA A 78 0.70 22.36 32.29
CA ALA A 78 0.74 23.31 33.39
C ALA A 78 1.32 24.68 33.00
N ASN A 79 2.26 24.73 32.05
CA ASN A 79 3.04 25.94 31.75
C ASN A 79 2.70 26.60 30.41
N LEU A 80 1.98 25.93 29.50
CA LEU A 80 1.61 26.51 28.21
C LEU A 80 0.70 27.75 28.38
N PRO A 81 0.88 28.80 27.58
CA PRO A 81 -0.05 29.93 27.51
C PRO A 81 -1.49 29.52 27.15
N ALA A 82 -2.48 30.29 27.59
CA ALA A 82 -3.89 29.95 27.41
C ALA A 82 -4.34 29.97 25.94
N ASP A 83 -3.86 30.93 25.16
CA ASP A 83 -4.06 31.05 23.72
C ASP A 83 -3.55 29.82 22.96
N GLN A 84 -2.36 29.31 23.30
CA GLN A 84 -1.82 28.10 22.67
C GLN A 84 -2.66 26.86 22.98
N ARG A 85 -3.17 26.73 24.21
CA ARG A 85 -4.08 25.62 24.56
C ARG A 85 -5.40 25.68 23.81
N ILE A 86 -5.96 26.87 23.64
CA ILE A 86 -7.20 27.07 22.87
C ILE A 86 -6.98 26.69 21.40
N ASP A 87 -5.84 27.07 20.82
CA ASP A 87 -5.50 26.71 19.44
C ASP A 87 -5.32 25.18 19.28
N ILE A 88 -4.64 24.52 20.21
CA ILE A 88 -4.52 23.05 20.22
C ILE A 88 -5.91 22.38 20.28
N GLU A 89 -6.80 22.86 21.16
CA GLU A 89 -8.15 22.30 21.29
C GLU A 89 -8.94 22.47 19.98
N LYS A 90 -8.83 23.65 19.34
CA LYS A 90 -9.45 23.90 18.04
C LYS A 90 -8.93 22.94 16.98
N GLN A 91 -7.63 22.72 16.91
CA GLN A 91 -7.02 21.77 15.96
C GLN A 91 -7.48 20.33 16.22
N LEU A 92 -7.65 19.93 17.48
CA LEU A 92 -8.16 18.61 17.85
C LEU A 92 -9.60 18.42 17.39
N GLU A 93 -10.46 19.42 17.60
CA GLU A 93 -11.85 19.38 17.16
C GLU A 93 -11.97 19.38 15.62
N GLU A 94 -11.18 20.19 14.92
CA GLU A 94 -11.11 20.15 13.44
C GLU A 94 -10.63 18.79 12.94
N THR A 95 -9.61 18.21 13.58
CA THR A 95 -9.10 16.88 13.24
C THR A 95 -10.15 15.80 13.44
N ARG A 96 -10.86 15.85 14.58
CA ARG A 96 -11.95 14.92 14.90
C ARG A 96 -13.06 15.01 13.86
N LEU A 97 -13.47 16.22 13.50
CA LEU A 97 -14.48 16.46 12.47
C LEU A 97 -14.03 15.87 11.13
N ASN A 98 -12.83 16.21 10.67
CA ASN A 98 -12.30 15.74 9.39
C ASN A 98 -12.22 14.21 9.33
N LEU A 99 -11.82 13.56 10.42
CA LEU A 99 -11.76 12.10 10.50
C LEU A 99 -13.16 11.48 10.38
N ILE A 100 -14.15 12.02 11.10
CA ILE A 100 -15.53 11.51 11.02
C ILE A 100 -16.10 11.67 9.61
N VAL A 101 -15.89 12.84 8.99
CA VAL A 101 -16.32 13.11 7.61
C VAL A 101 -15.66 12.13 6.64
N TYR A 102 -14.35 11.92 6.76
CA TYR A 102 -13.61 10.98 5.92
C TYR A 102 -14.14 9.55 6.05
N GLU A 103 -14.35 9.06 7.27
CA GLU A 103 -14.88 7.70 7.49
C GLU A 103 -16.30 7.54 6.94
N TYR A 104 -17.13 8.57 7.06
CA TYR A 104 -18.45 8.57 6.45
C TYR A 104 -18.38 8.51 4.92
N GLN A 105 -17.56 9.36 4.29
CA GLN A 105 -17.33 9.32 2.84
C GLN A 105 -16.83 7.95 2.38
N ARG A 106 -15.87 7.37 3.13
CA ARG A 106 -15.33 6.03 2.86
C ARG A 106 -16.41 4.95 2.93
N MET A 107 -17.22 4.94 3.98
CA MET A 107 -18.35 4.02 4.12
C MET A 107 -19.32 4.14 2.94
N MET A 108 -19.68 5.38 2.57
CA MET A 108 -20.62 5.63 1.48
C MET A 108 -20.08 5.16 0.13
N MET A 109 -18.80 5.36 -0.15
CA MET A 109 -18.16 4.85 -1.36
C MET A 109 -18.21 3.32 -1.43
N LEU A 110 -17.85 2.64 -0.33
CA LEU A 110 -17.86 1.17 -0.28
C LEU A 110 -19.26 0.57 -0.50
N GLN A 111 -20.31 1.28 -0.09
CA GLN A 111 -21.68 0.82 -0.22
C GLN A 111 -22.33 1.15 -1.57
N LYS A 112 -21.99 2.30 -2.17
CA LYS A 112 -22.80 2.88 -3.26
C LYS A 112 -22.02 3.25 -4.52
N MET A 113 -20.68 3.28 -4.50
CA MET A 113 -19.92 3.65 -5.69
C MET A 113 -19.87 2.49 -6.68
N ASP A 114 -20.16 2.79 -7.95
CA ASP A 114 -20.02 1.80 -9.02
C ASP A 114 -18.54 1.49 -9.31
N THR A 115 -18.21 0.21 -9.16
CA THR A 115 -16.86 -0.36 -9.28
C THR A 115 -16.62 -1.09 -10.60
N ILE A 116 -17.67 -1.31 -11.40
CA ILE A 116 -17.59 -2.09 -12.62
C ILE A 116 -17.11 -1.17 -13.75
N ILE A 117 -16.01 -1.56 -14.39
CA ILE A 117 -15.50 -0.89 -15.59
C ILE A 117 -15.53 -1.89 -16.73
N SER A 118 -16.32 -1.58 -17.76
CA SER A 118 -16.43 -2.44 -18.93
C SER A 118 -15.24 -2.26 -19.86
N ARG A 119 -15.00 -3.25 -20.73
CA ARG A 119 -13.98 -3.13 -21.79
C ARG A 119 -14.26 -1.97 -22.74
N GLU A 120 -15.53 -1.78 -23.10
CA GLU A 120 -15.98 -0.68 -23.97
C GLU A 120 -15.66 0.69 -23.34
N GLU A 121 -15.86 0.84 -22.03
CA GLU A 121 -15.53 2.08 -21.32
C GLU A 121 -14.04 2.38 -21.34
N LEU A 122 -13.18 1.36 -21.16
CA LEU A 122 -11.73 1.50 -21.27
C LEU A 122 -11.32 1.93 -22.69
N GLU A 123 -11.86 1.27 -23.71
CA GLU A 123 -11.55 1.54 -25.11
C GLU A 123 -12.04 2.94 -25.54
N ASN A 124 -13.24 3.35 -25.08
CA ASN A 124 -13.76 4.69 -25.32
C ASN A 124 -12.91 5.76 -24.63
N TYR A 125 -12.53 5.55 -23.36
CA TYR A 125 -11.66 6.47 -22.64
C TYR A 125 -10.31 6.64 -23.36
N TYR A 126 -9.71 5.52 -23.79
CA TYR A 126 -8.47 5.54 -24.56
C TYR A 126 -8.61 6.32 -25.86
N SER A 127 -9.67 6.06 -26.64
CA SER A 127 -9.95 6.71 -27.94
C SER A 127 -10.11 8.22 -27.81
N VAL A 128 -10.87 8.68 -26.82
CA VAL A 128 -11.12 10.12 -26.60
C VAL A 128 -9.87 10.84 -26.07
N ASN A 129 -8.97 10.14 -25.37
CA ASN A 129 -7.83 10.73 -24.66
C ASN A 129 -6.46 10.30 -25.22
N GLN A 130 -6.36 9.92 -26.49
CA GLN A 130 -5.12 9.39 -27.10
C GLN A 130 -3.90 10.29 -26.88
N ASN A 131 -4.08 11.62 -26.89
CA ASN A 131 -3.01 12.59 -26.65
C ASN A 131 -2.35 12.44 -25.27
N ASN A 132 -3.04 11.87 -24.29
CA ASN A 132 -2.51 11.62 -22.94
C ASN A 132 -1.70 10.32 -22.84
N PHE A 133 -1.69 9.50 -23.90
CA PHE A 133 -1.05 8.19 -23.91
C PHE A 133 0.14 8.12 -24.88
N VAL A 134 0.85 9.23 -25.07
CA VAL A 134 2.10 9.23 -25.81
C VAL A 134 3.20 8.59 -24.95
N LEU A 135 3.94 7.64 -25.52
CA LEU A 135 5.00 6.91 -24.83
C LEU A 135 6.14 7.85 -24.41
N THR A 136 6.53 7.77 -23.14
CA THR A 136 7.68 8.49 -22.58
C THR A 136 8.98 7.69 -22.65
N SER A 137 8.90 6.39 -22.95
CA SER A 137 10.04 5.48 -23.11
C SER A 137 9.79 4.50 -24.26
N ASN A 138 10.85 3.85 -24.72
CA ASN A 138 10.72 2.76 -25.69
C ASN A 138 10.21 1.51 -24.97
N ILE A 139 9.27 0.81 -25.58
CA ILE A 139 8.70 -0.43 -25.05
C ILE A 139 8.84 -1.56 -26.06
N ILE A 140 8.91 -2.78 -25.55
CA ILE A 140 9.06 -4.01 -26.33
C ILE A 140 8.15 -5.11 -25.77
N LYS A 141 7.79 -6.05 -26.64
CA LYS A 141 7.45 -7.43 -26.25
C LYS A 141 8.66 -8.28 -26.57
N ALA A 142 9.18 -9.01 -25.59
CA ALA A 142 10.43 -9.73 -25.75
C ALA A 142 10.44 -11.05 -24.97
N LEU A 143 11.34 -11.93 -25.39
CA LEU A 143 11.74 -13.12 -24.65
C LEU A 143 13.18 -12.93 -24.17
N PHE A 144 13.40 -13.09 -22.88
CA PHE A 144 14.70 -13.01 -22.24
C PHE A 144 15.14 -14.36 -21.69
N ILE A 145 16.37 -14.77 -22.02
CA ILE A 145 16.94 -16.04 -21.59
C ILE A 145 18.37 -15.81 -21.11
N LYS A 146 18.70 -16.27 -19.90
CA LYS A 146 20.07 -16.26 -19.34
C LYS A 146 20.51 -17.68 -19.03
N LEU A 147 21.65 -18.09 -19.58
CA LEU A 147 22.17 -19.46 -19.52
C LEU A 147 23.65 -19.44 -19.13
N PRO A 148 24.18 -20.45 -18.42
CA PRO A 148 25.62 -20.63 -18.28
C PRO A 148 26.30 -20.84 -19.64
N VAL A 149 27.51 -20.32 -19.84
CA VAL A 149 28.28 -20.47 -21.10
C VAL A 149 28.52 -21.94 -21.48
N GLU A 150 28.62 -22.81 -20.47
CA GLU A 150 28.89 -24.24 -20.59
C GLU A 150 27.64 -25.08 -20.93
N THR A 151 26.48 -24.44 -21.14
CA THR A 151 25.21 -25.12 -21.40
C THR A 151 25.29 -26.05 -22.63
N PRO A 152 25.00 -27.36 -22.47
CA PRO A 152 24.96 -28.29 -23.59
C PRO A 152 23.91 -27.87 -24.63
N GLY A 153 24.28 -27.92 -25.91
CA GLY A 153 23.34 -27.63 -26.98
C GLY A 153 22.93 -26.15 -27.10
N LEU A 154 23.75 -25.22 -26.59
CA LEU A 154 23.49 -23.77 -26.67
C LEU A 154 23.09 -23.29 -28.08
N ASN A 155 23.70 -23.82 -29.14
CA ASN A 155 23.34 -23.49 -30.52
C ASN A 155 21.92 -23.90 -30.90
N ARG A 156 21.40 -25.01 -30.34
CA ARG A 156 20.01 -25.43 -30.51
C ARG A 156 19.08 -24.43 -29.83
N ILE A 157 19.37 -24.05 -28.59
CA ILE A 157 18.61 -23.04 -27.84
C ILE A 157 18.56 -21.71 -28.61
N LYS A 158 19.71 -21.22 -29.12
CA LYS A 158 19.78 -20.00 -29.94
C LYS A 158 18.92 -20.08 -31.21
N SER A 159 18.90 -21.24 -31.86
CA SER A 159 18.09 -21.48 -33.06
C SER A 159 16.59 -21.47 -32.73
N LEU A 160 16.20 -22.13 -31.64
CA LEU A 160 14.82 -22.18 -31.15
C LEU A 160 14.32 -20.79 -30.72
N ALA A 161 15.14 -20.02 -30.01
CA ALA A 161 14.81 -18.66 -29.56
C ALA A 161 14.55 -17.68 -30.72
N ARG A 162 15.07 -17.95 -31.91
CA ARG A 162 14.84 -17.17 -33.14
C ARG A 162 13.62 -17.63 -33.94
N SER A 163 13.00 -18.75 -33.55
CA SER A 163 11.90 -19.35 -34.29
C SER A 163 10.55 -18.81 -33.82
N ASN A 164 9.63 -18.62 -34.76
CA ASN A 164 8.24 -18.22 -34.49
C ASN A 164 7.27 -19.41 -34.46
N LYS A 165 7.77 -20.64 -34.40
CA LYS A 165 6.92 -21.86 -34.42
C LYS A 165 6.57 -22.28 -32.99
N GLN A 166 5.29 -22.53 -32.72
CA GLN A 166 4.83 -23.00 -31.40
C GLN A 166 5.56 -24.25 -30.90
N LYS A 167 5.84 -25.20 -31.80
CA LYS A 167 6.57 -26.43 -31.44
C LYS A 167 8.00 -26.14 -30.98
N ASP A 168 8.66 -25.17 -31.62
CA ASP A 168 10.02 -24.76 -31.28
C ASP A 168 10.03 -24.02 -29.93
N PHE A 169 8.99 -23.23 -29.64
CA PHE A 169 8.83 -22.58 -28.34
C PHE A 169 8.63 -23.59 -27.20
N GLN A 170 7.82 -24.63 -27.38
CA GLN A 170 7.64 -25.68 -26.37
C GLN A 170 8.95 -26.45 -26.08
N GLU A 171 9.75 -26.71 -27.12
CA GLU A 171 11.08 -27.30 -26.94
C GLU A 171 12.03 -26.33 -26.21
N LEU A 172 11.97 -25.04 -26.57
CA LEU A 172 12.76 -23.99 -25.92
C LEU A 172 12.44 -23.88 -24.43
N GLU A 173 11.16 -23.85 -24.06
CA GLU A 173 10.71 -23.83 -22.66
C GLU A 173 11.26 -25.03 -21.90
N SER A 174 11.17 -26.24 -22.47
CA SER A 174 11.68 -27.45 -21.83
C SER A 174 13.19 -27.42 -21.60
N LEU A 175 13.95 -26.89 -22.55
CA LEU A 175 15.41 -26.73 -22.43
C LEU A 175 15.76 -25.62 -21.42
N CYS A 176 15.03 -24.51 -21.44
CA CYS A 176 15.27 -23.39 -20.53
C CYS A 176 14.91 -23.75 -19.09
N PHE A 177 13.87 -24.55 -18.88
CA PHE A 177 13.54 -25.10 -17.56
C PHE A 177 14.68 -25.96 -16.97
N GLN A 178 15.45 -26.64 -17.83
CA GLN A 178 16.57 -27.49 -17.40
C GLN A 178 17.87 -26.70 -17.17
N PHE A 179 18.16 -25.72 -18.02
CA PHE A 179 19.48 -25.11 -18.09
C PHE A 179 19.53 -23.61 -17.81
N ALA A 180 18.43 -22.87 -17.97
CA ALA A 180 18.44 -21.42 -17.85
C ALA A 180 18.51 -21.00 -16.38
N GLU A 181 19.39 -20.05 -16.09
CA GLU A 181 19.36 -19.28 -14.85
C GLU A 181 18.10 -18.41 -14.79
N LYS A 182 17.66 -17.91 -15.96
CA LYS A 182 16.43 -17.14 -16.11
C LYS A 182 15.82 -17.34 -17.49
N PHE A 183 14.50 -17.49 -17.54
CA PHE A 183 13.68 -17.54 -18.73
C PHE A 183 12.42 -16.73 -18.44
N ASP A 184 12.19 -15.66 -19.18
CA ASP A 184 11.08 -14.72 -18.95
C ASP A 184 10.59 -14.17 -20.30
N ASP A 185 9.35 -14.49 -20.66
CA ASP A 185 8.64 -13.94 -21.83
C ASP A 185 7.76 -12.73 -21.44
N PHE A 186 7.85 -12.31 -20.18
CA PHE A 186 7.06 -11.26 -19.58
C PHE A 186 5.55 -11.44 -19.74
N ASN A 187 5.06 -12.69 -19.79
CA ASN A 187 3.66 -13.02 -20.06
C ASN A 187 3.12 -12.38 -21.35
N GLU A 188 3.98 -12.17 -22.36
CA GLU A 188 3.66 -11.45 -23.61
C GLU A 188 3.21 -9.98 -23.41
N GLU A 189 3.48 -9.40 -22.24
CA GLU A 189 3.19 -8.01 -21.94
C GLU A 189 4.28 -7.05 -22.45
N TRP A 190 3.90 -5.78 -22.60
CA TRP A 190 4.82 -4.72 -22.96
C TRP A 190 5.69 -4.33 -21.77
N ILE A 191 7.01 -4.32 -21.95
CA ILE A 191 7.98 -3.86 -20.96
C ILE A 191 8.79 -2.68 -21.50
N THR A 192 9.34 -1.86 -20.61
CA THR A 192 10.26 -0.79 -21.01
C THR A 192 11.62 -1.37 -21.40
N MET A 193 12.32 -0.71 -22.33
CA MET A 193 13.71 -1.04 -22.65
C MET A 193 14.61 -0.98 -21.43
N ASP A 194 14.36 -0.04 -20.51
CA ASP A 194 15.15 0.11 -19.29
C ASP A 194 15.00 -1.11 -18.37
N ARG A 195 13.80 -1.72 -18.30
CA ARG A 195 13.59 -2.99 -17.59
C ARG A 195 14.44 -4.11 -18.20
N LEU A 196 14.45 -4.23 -19.53
CA LEU A 196 15.30 -5.21 -20.21
C LEU A 196 16.80 -4.95 -19.97
N SER A 197 17.25 -3.70 -20.06
CA SER A 197 18.65 -3.33 -19.80
C SER A 197 19.10 -3.67 -18.38
N LEU A 198 18.23 -3.51 -17.38
CA LEU A 198 18.49 -3.95 -16.00
C LEU A 198 18.64 -5.47 -15.91
N GLU A 199 17.80 -6.23 -16.61
CA GLU A 199 17.88 -7.70 -16.64
C GLU A 199 19.16 -8.19 -17.31
N MET A 200 19.57 -7.53 -18.40
CA MET A 200 20.81 -7.84 -19.12
C MET A 200 22.07 -7.36 -18.40
N LYS A 201 21.94 -6.38 -17.50
CA LYS A 201 23.05 -5.59 -16.94
C LYS A 201 23.88 -4.89 -18.01
N GLU A 202 23.23 -4.45 -19.09
CA GLU A 202 23.86 -3.81 -20.24
C GLU A 202 23.01 -2.63 -20.72
N GLU A 203 23.66 -1.48 -20.95
CA GLU A 203 23.02 -0.30 -21.50
C GLU A 203 23.17 -0.23 -23.03
N ILE A 204 22.05 -0.08 -23.72
CA ILE A 204 22.02 0.13 -25.17
C ILE A 204 21.94 1.63 -25.44
N SER A 205 23.03 2.27 -25.85
CA SER A 205 23.09 3.73 -26.00
C SER A 205 22.10 4.29 -27.02
N ASN A 206 21.90 3.60 -28.16
CA ASN A 206 20.96 4.02 -29.20
C ASN A 206 19.82 3.00 -29.35
N GLN A 207 18.93 2.99 -28.35
CA GLN A 207 17.80 2.06 -28.28
C GLN A 207 16.93 2.12 -29.55
N GLU A 208 16.66 3.30 -30.11
CA GLU A 208 15.78 3.41 -31.28
C GLU A 208 16.36 2.74 -32.52
N ASN A 209 17.64 2.97 -32.83
CA ASN A 209 18.29 2.33 -33.97
C ASN A 209 18.48 0.83 -33.75
N PHE A 210 18.75 0.43 -32.50
CA PHE A 210 18.80 -0.98 -32.11
C PHE A 210 17.47 -1.68 -32.39
N LEU A 211 16.36 -1.14 -31.88
CA LEU A 211 15.03 -1.72 -32.06
C LEU A 211 14.60 -1.81 -33.53
N LYS A 212 14.99 -0.83 -34.36
CA LYS A 212 14.68 -0.85 -35.80
C LYS A 212 15.42 -1.94 -36.59
N ARG A 213 16.54 -2.46 -36.07
CA ARG A 213 17.45 -3.35 -36.82
C ARG A 213 17.63 -4.73 -36.19
N THR A 214 17.23 -4.89 -34.94
CA THR A 214 17.53 -6.07 -34.14
C THR A 214 16.23 -6.77 -33.75
N SER A 215 16.03 -7.99 -34.24
CA SER A 215 14.98 -8.91 -33.77
C SER A 215 15.51 -9.95 -32.79
N PHE A 216 16.83 -10.19 -32.79
CA PHE A 216 17.51 -11.09 -31.88
C PHE A 216 18.84 -10.49 -31.47
N TYR A 217 19.11 -10.45 -30.17
CA TYR A 217 20.36 -9.98 -29.59
C TYR A 217 20.96 -11.04 -28.69
N GLU A 218 22.28 -11.14 -28.73
CA GLU A 218 23.06 -12.04 -27.90
C GLU A 218 24.21 -11.25 -27.30
N THR A 219 24.36 -11.36 -25.98
CA THR A 219 25.50 -10.83 -25.24
C THR A 219 25.98 -11.89 -24.26
N SER A 220 27.26 -11.84 -23.90
CA SER A 220 27.87 -12.85 -23.03
C SER A 220 28.93 -12.22 -22.15
N ASP A 221 28.99 -12.66 -20.90
CA ASP A 221 30.13 -12.42 -20.02
C ASP A 221 30.98 -13.69 -19.87
N SER A 222 31.85 -13.75 -18.86
CA SER A 222 32.72 -14.91 -18.63
C SER A 222 31.99 -16.18 -18.19
N ILE A 223 30.75 -16.08 -17.69
CA ILE A 223 30.03 -17.19 -17.04
C ILE A 223 28.65 -17.43 -17.63
N SER A 224 27.99 -16.42 -18.20
CA SER A 224 26.63 -16.50 -18.72
C SER A 224 26.53 -15.92 -20.14
N VAL A 225 25.59 -16.46 -20.90
CA VAL A 225 25.10 -15.94 -22.18
C VAL A 225 23.65 -15.48 -22.00
N CYS A 226 23.37 -14.26 -22.42
CA CYS A 226 22.03 -13.66 -22.44
C CYS A 226 21.53 -13.60 -23.88
N LEU A 227 20.34 -14.14 -24.11
CA LEU A 227 19.63 -14.09 -25.38
C LEU A 227 18.38 -13.23 -25.22
N VAL A 228 18.13 -12.36 -26.19
CA VAL A 228 16.93 -11.53 -26.26
C VAL A 228 16.31 -11.69 -27.64
N THR A 229 15.05 -12.11 -27.68
CA THR A 229 14.23 -12.05 -28.89
C THR A 229 13.22 -10.92 -28.74
N ILE A 230 13.12 -10.06 -29.74
CA ILE A 230 12.21 -8.91 -29.76
C ILE A 230 11.07 -9.23 -30.72
N ASN A 231 9.87 -9.40 -30.18
CA ASN A 231 8.68 -9.81 -30.92
C ASN A 231 7.92 -8.60 -31.48
N ASP A 232 7.86 -7.51 -30.72
CA ASP A 232 7.30 -6.23 -31.15
C ASP A 232 7.95 -5.07 -30.37
N TYR A 233 7.93 -3.86 -30.93
CA TYR A 233 8.46 -2.65 -30.28
C TYR A 233 7.64 -1.40 -30.60
N ARG A 234 7.61 -0.44 -29.67
CA ARG A 234 7.11 0.92 -29.91
C ARG A 234 8.11 1.94 -29.37
N LEU A 235 8.30 3.00 -30.13
CA LEU A 235 9.27 4.04 -29.79
C LEU A 235 8.64 5.12 -28.92
N ARG A 236 9.47 5.77 -28.12
CA ARG A 236 9.14 7.00 -27.42
C ARG A 236 8.55 8.02 -28.39
N GLY A 237 7.55 8.78 -27.93
CA GLY A 237 6.86 9.79 -28.73
C GLY A 237 5.79 9.21 -29.65
N THR A 238 5.62 7.89 -29.72
CA THR A 238 4.49 7.26 -30.42
C THR A 238 3.33 6.97 -29.47
N LEU A 239 2.16 6.69 -30.02
CA LEU A 239 0.98 6.34 -29.22
C LEU A 239 1.19 4.99 -28.51
N SER A 240 0.94 4.96 -27.20
CA SER A 240 1.06 3.75 -26.39
C SER A 240 0.00 2.72 -26.79
N PRO A 241 0.34 1.45 -27.00
CA PRO A 241 -0.65 0.41 -27.23
C PRO A 241 -1.68 0.36 -26.10
N PHE A 242 -2.96 0.14 -26.44
CA PHE A 242 -4.05 0.07 -25.45
C PHE A 242 -3.77 -0.95 -24.33
N GLU A 243 -3.18 -2.10 -24.67
CA GLU A 243 -2.79 -3.13 -23.71
C GLU A 243 -1.80 -2.62 -22.66
N TYR A 244 -0.86 -1.76 -23.06
CA TYR A 244 0.20 -1.24 -22.18
C TYR A 244 -0.37 -0.25 -21.14
N VAL A 245 -1.32 0.59 -21.55
CA VAL A 245 -1.91 1.63 -20.68
C VAL A 245 -3.25 1.23 -20.06
N ARG A 246 -3.70 -0.01 -20.28
CA ARG A 246 -5.03 -0.47 -19.84
C ARG A 246 -5.25 -0.28 -18.35
N ASP A 247 -4.27 -0.69 -17.54
CA ASP A 247 -4.38 -0.59 -16.08
C ASP A 247 -4.24 0.84 -15.57
N ASP A 248 -3.48 1.70 -16.28
CA ASP A 248 -3.46 3.14 -16.01
C ASP A 248 -4.83 3.77 -16.28
N ILE A 249 -5.44 3.48 -17.43
CA ILE A 249 -6.79 3.94 -17.76
C ILE A 249 -7.79 3.50 -16.70
N LYS A 250 -7.72 2.23 -16.30
CA LYS A 250 -8.56 1.68 -15.23
C LYS A 250 -8.40 2.51 -13.95
N ARG A 251 -7.16 2.73 -13.49
CA ARG A 251 -6.88 3.57 -12.30
C ARG A 251 -7.43 4.98 -12.44
N ILE A 252 -7.29 5.60 -13.62
CA ILE A 252 -7.78 6.95 -13.88
C ILE A 252 -9.31 7.01 -13.78
N ILE A 253 -10.03 6.08 -14.42
CA ILE A 253 -11.50 6.02 -14.37
C ILE A 253 -11.96 5.82 -12.92
N TRP A 254 -11.34 4.90 -12.19
CA TRP A 254 -11.63 4.67 -10.77
C TRP A 254 -11.45 5.95 -9.93
N ASN A 255 -10.35 6.65 -10.11
CA ASN A 255 -10.08 7.88 -9.37
C ASN A 255 -11.08 8.99 -9.73
N ASN A 256 -11.43 9.13 -11.01
CA ASN A 256 -12.42 10.09 -11.46
C ASN A 256 -13.82 9.81 -10.88
N ARG A 257 -14.23 8.53 -10.83
CA ARG A 257 -15.48 8.11 -10.20
C ARG A 257 -15.48 8.40 -8.70
N ARG A 258 -14.37 8.12 -8.02
CA ARG A 258 -14.19 8.45 -6.59
C ARG A 258 -14.39 9.93 -6.33
N ILE A 259 -13.69 10.79 -7.07
CA ILE A 259 -13.78 12.25 -6.90
C ILE A 259 -15.22 12.72 -7.14
N ARG A 260 -15.83 12.27 -8.24
CA ARG A 260 -17.21 12.63 -8.58
C ARG A 260 -18.20 12.19 -7.51
N PHE A 261 -18.08 10.95 -7.02
CA PHE A 261 -18.97 10.43 -5.99
C PHE A 261 -18.91 11.26 -4.70
N ILE A 262 -17.70 11.65 -4.25
CA ILE A 262 -17.53 12.48 -3.06
C ILE A 262 -18.18 13.86 -3.28
N GLN A 263 -17.92 14.49 -4.43
CA GLN A 263 -18.51 15.78 -4.77
C GLN A 263 -20.05 15.72 -4.81
N ASP A 264 -20.61 14.69 -5.45
CA ASP A 264 -22.06 14.51 -5.53
C ASP A 264 -22.68 14.25 -4.15
N LEU A 265 -21.99 13.50 -3.28
CA LEU A 265 -22.41 13.26 -1.90
C LEU A 265 -22.43 14.56 -1.07
N GLU A 266 -21.34 15.34 -1.12
CA GLU A 266 -21.24 16.63 -0.42
C GLU A 266 -22.31 17.62 -0.91
N ASN A 267 -22.45 17.75 -2.22
CA ASN A 267 -23.46 18.61 -2.83
C ASN A 267 -24.89 18.16 -2.49
N GLY A 268 -25.14 16.85 -2.44
CA GLY A 268 -26.42 16.29 -2.04
C GLY A 268 -26.81 16.70 -0.62
N ILE A 269 -25.91 16.48 0.34
CA ILE A 269 -26.11 16.84 1.76
C ILE A 269 -26.29 18.35 1.91
N TYR A 270 -25.48 19.15 1.23
CA TYR A 270 -25.57 20.61 1.27
C TYR A 270 -26.92 21.12 0.74
N ASN A 271 -27.35 20.60 -0.42
CA ASN A 271 -28.61 21.00 -1.04
C ASN A 271 -29.84 20.56 -0.25
N GLU A 272 -29.76 19.41 0.43
CA GLU A 272 -30.80 18.94 1.36
C GLU A 272 -30.91 19.88 2.56
N ALA A 273 -29.79 20.25 3.18
CA ALA A 273 -29.75 21.21 4.28
C ALA A 273 -30.30 22.59 3.89
N LEU A 274 -30.07 23.05 2.65
CA LEU A 274 -30.68 24.29 2.15
C LEU A 274 -32.22 24.19 2.05
N LYS A 275 -32.76 23.07 1.59
CA LYS A 275 -34.21 22.86 1.45
C LYS A 275 -34.91 22.79 2.80
N GLU A 276 -34.26 22.20 3.81
CA GLU A 276 -34.81 22.02 5.15
C GLU A 276 -34.56 23.21 6.08
N ASN A 277 -34.01 24.33 5.58
CA ASN A 277 -33.53 25.46 6.40
C ASN A 277 -32.50 25.06 7.47
N GLY A 278 -31.79 23.94 7.27
CA GLY A 278 -30.70 23.48 8.13
C GLY A 278 -29.40 24.28 7.97
N PHE A 279 -29.31 25.14 6.94
CA PHE A 279 -28.18 26.04 6.72
C PHE A 279 -28.65 27.49 6.62
N LYS A 280 -27.98 28.40 7.34
CA LYS A 280 -28.25 29.85 7.32
C LYS A 280 -26.95 30.64 7.45
N ILE A 281 -26.81 31.67 6.62
CA ILE A 281 -25.72 32.66 6.69
C ILE A 281 -26.22 33.88 7.48
N TYR A 282 -25.39 34.42 8.38
CA TYR A 282 -25.66 35.60 9.19
C TYR A 282 -24.84 36.81 8.72
#